data_AF-A0A822BNC8-F1
#
_entry.id   AF-A0A822BNC8-F1
#
_cell.length_a   1.000
_cell.length_b   1.000
_cell.length_c   1.000
_cell.angle_alpha   90.00
_cell.angle_beta   90.00
_cell.angle_gamma   90.00
#
_symmetry.space_group_name_H-M   'P 1'
#
loop_
_entity.id
_entity.type
_entity.pdbx_description
1 polymer ?
#
loop_
_entity_poly.entity_id
_entity_poly.type
_entity_poly.pdbx_seq_one_letter_code
_entity_poly.pdbx_strand_id
1 'polypeptide(L)'
;MIYRLRQNIFNAIIKQEIGFFDENHTGELTNRLSSDTQVVQTMLTGNIALLIQNFIHIIGSLIVMFYLQVTLTLVLISIVPIVILIATIYGNIIENLRQQFQDKLAEANKTAEESISNIRTVRIFGSECKIIDRYKQNLMKSFVIGKKLAFNDALFTGVTGLLTAGTISVVI
;
A
#
# COMPACT_ATOMS: atom_id res chain seq x y z
N MET A 1 19.23 13.47 12.02
CA MET A 1 18.81 13.57 10.60
C MET A 1 17.57 14.46 10.44
N ILE A 2 16.48 14.17 11.16
CA ILE A 2 15.19 14.89 11.03
C ILE A 2 15.29 16.37 11.43
N TYR A 3 16.06 16.67 12.46
CA TYR A 3 16.41 18.05 12.82
C TYR A 3 16.97 18.83 11.62
N ARG A 4 17.93 18.25 10.87
CA ARG A 4 18.51 18.87 9.68
C ARG A 4 17.48 19.02 8.54
N LEU A 5 16.61 18.03 8.37
CA LEU A 5 15.52 18.09 7.37
C LEU A 5 14.54 19.23 7.67
N ARG A 6 14.05 19.33 8.91
CA ARG A 6 13.16 20.41 9.36
C ARG A 6 13.83 21.77 9.22
N GLN A 7 15.10 21.88 9.61
CA GLN A 7 15.88 23.11 9.48
C GLN A 7 16.06 23.53 8.01
N ASN A 8 16.35 22.59 7.11
CA ASN A 8 16.51 22.89 5.68
C ASN A 8 15.20 23.33 5.04
N ILE A 9 14.08 22.66 5.35
CA ILE A 9 12.75 23.04 4.83
C ILE A 9 12.35 24.42 5.35
N PHE A 10 12.54 24.69 6.65
CA PHE A 10 12.26 26.00 7.22
C PHE A 10 13.10 27.10 6.57
N ASN A 11 14.41 26.86 6.38
CA ASN A 11 15.30 27.79 5.68
C ASN A 11 14.89 28.03 4.23
N ALA A 12 14.36 27.02 3.54
CA ALA A 12 13.87 27.15 2.17
C ALA A 12 12.58 27.99 2.11
N ILE A 13 11.63 27.74 3.03
CA ILE A 13 10.36 28.48 3.10
C ILE A 13 10.62 29.97 3.34
N ILE A 14 11.50 30.32 4.29
CA ILE A 14 11.80 31.72 4.63
C ILE A 14 12.46 32.49 3.48
N LYS A 15 13.15 31.80 2.56
CA LYS A 15 13.82 32.42 1.41
C LYS A 15 12.94 32.57 0.17
N GLN A 16 11.68 32.13 0.25
CA GLN A 16 10.76 32.17 -0.87
C GLN A 16 10.19 33.58 -1.09
N GLU A 17 9.78 33.87 -2.32
CA GLU A 17 9.21 35.17 -2.68
C GLU A 17 7.83 35.41 -2.04
N ILE A 18 7.43 36.68 -1.92
CA ILE A 18 6.16 37.07 -1.28
C ILE A 18 4.95 36.45 -2.00
N GLY A 19 4.98 36.38 -3.33
CA GLY A 19 3.90 35.77 -4.12
C GLY A 19 3.63 34.29 -3.79
N PHE A 20 4.64 33.57 -3.29
CA PHE A 20 4.43 32.20 -2.79
C PHE A 20 3.56 32.15 -1.54
N PHE A 21 3.67 33.14 -0.65
CA PHE A 21 2.85 33.24 0.57
C PHE A 21 1.44 33.79 0.28
N ASP A 22 1.26 34.52 -0.82
CA ASP A 22 -0.06 34.95 -1.28
C ASP A 22 -0.88 33.77 -1.84
N GLU A 23 -0.21 32.79 -2.45
CA GLU A 23 -0.85 31.56 -2.95
C GLU A 23 -0.98 30.46 -1.88
N ASN A 24 -0.06 30.39 -0.91
CA ASN A 24 -0.01 29.31 0.09
C ASN A 24 -0.29 29.83 1.51
N HIS A 25 -1.34 29.32 2.13
CA HIS A 25 -1.72 29.72 3.48
C HIS A 25 -0.65 29.32 4.51
N THR A 26 -0.29 30.22 5.43
CA THR A 26 0.72 29.97 6.49
C THR A 26 0.43 28.72 7.33
N GLY A 27 -0.86 28.42 7.57
CA GLY A 27 -1.27 27.19 8.27
C GLY A 27 -0.97 25.91 7.50
N GLU A 28 -1.09 25.94 6.17
CA GLU A 28 -0.77 24.82 5.29
C GLU A 28 0.74 24.55 5.29
N LEU A 29 1.56 25.59 5.16
CA LEU A 29 3.03 25.48 5.19
C LEU A 29 3.52 24.90 6.53
N THR A 30 2.94 25.35 7.64
CA THR A 30 3.26 24.84 8.98
C THR A 30 2.83 23.38 9.16
N ASN A 31 1.66 23.01 8.63
CA ASN A 31 1.18 21.64 8.64
C ASN A 31 2.07 20.72 7.80
N ARG A 32 2.45 21.13 6.58
CA ARG A 32 3.39 20.38 5.73
C ARG A 32 4.74 20.20 6.40
N LEU A 33 5.31 21.27 6.97
CA LEU A 33 6.57 21.20 7.72
C LEU A 33 6.50 20.19 8.88
N SER A 34 5.37 20.07 9.57
CA SER A 34 5.22 19.16 10.71
C SER A 34 4.83 17.74 10.30
N SER A 35 3.75 17.59 9.52
CA SER A 35 3.17 16.32 9.09
C SER A 35 4.07 15.58 8.11
N ASP A 36 4.55 16.23 7.05
CA ASP A 36 5.35 15.54 6.03
C ASP A 36 6.69 15.09 6.61
N THR A 37 7.29 15.91 7.49
CA THR A 37 8.53 15.51 8.17
C THR A 37 8.30 14.39 9.18
N GLN A 38 7.11 14.31 9.79
CA GLN A 38 6.73 13.19 10.67
C GLN A 38 6.48 11.90 9.87
N VAL A 39 5.94 11.98 8.66
CA VAL A 39 5.84 10.83 7.75
C VAL A 39 7.22 10.33 7.39
N VAL A 40 8.12 11.23 6.95
CA VAL A 40 9.52 10.88 6.65
C VAL A 40 10.24 10.32 7.88
N GLN A 41 9.97 10.86 9.07
CA GLN A 41 10.48 10.34 10.33
C GLN A 41 10.14 8.88 10.53
N THR A 42 8.85 8.58 10.44
CA THR A 42 8.31 7.25 10.70
C THR A 42 8.81 6.26 9.65
N MET A 43 8.83 6.67 8.39
CA MET A 43 9.30 5.84 7.28
C MET A 43 10.80 5.51 7.40
N LEU A 44 11.64 6.49 7.77
CA LEU A 44 13.06 6.24 7.94
C LEU A 44 13.35 5.48 9.23
N THR A 45 12.84 5.94 10.37
CA THR A 45 13.25 5.39 11.67
C THR A 45 12.61 4.02 11.90
N GLY A 46 11.30 3.90 11.62
CA GLY A 46 10.55 2.67 11.85
C GLY A 46 10.96 1.57 10.88
N ASN A 47 10.91 1.84 9.57
CA ASN A 47 11.20 0.79 8.59
C ASN A 47 12.67 0.40 8.58
N ILE A 48 13.62 1.33 8.75
CA ILE A 48 15.05 0.96 8.80
C ILE A 48 15.34 0.11 10.04
N ALA A 49 14.77 0.46 11.20
CA ALA A 49 14.93 -0.36 12.40
C ALA A 49 14.36 -1.77 12.21
N LEU A 50 13.17 -1.88 11.61
CA LEU A 50 12.57 -3.17 11.27
C LEU A 50 13.42 -3.96 10.26
N LEU A 51 13.95 -3.30 9.23
CA LEU A 51 14.82 -3.95 8.24
C LEU A 51 16.09 -4.50 8.90
N ILE A 52 16.75 -3.72 9.74
CA ILE A 52 17.94 -4.15 10.47
C ILE A 52 17.59 -5.31 11.41
N GLN A 53 16.50 -5.20 12.17
CA GLN A 53 16.04 -6.26 13.07
C GLN A 53 15.75 -7.56 12.31
N ASN A 54 15.07 -7.48 11.16
CA ASN A 54 14.77 -8.63 10.32
C ASN A 54 16.06 -9.23 9.73
N PHE A 55 17.01 -8.40 9.29
CA PHE A 55 18.32 -8.87 8.84
C PHE A 55 19.07 -9.63 9.93
N ILE A 56 19.11 -9.08 11.15
CA ILE A 56 19.75 -9.73 12.30
C ILE A 56 19.04 -11.05 12.63
N HIS A 57 17.70 -11.09 12.60
CA HIS A 57 16.94 -12.33 12.81
C HIS A 57 17.24 -13.39 11.75
N ILE A 58 17.29 -13.01 10.48
CA ILE A 58 17.60 -13.92 9.37
C ILE A 58 19.00 -14.50 9.55
N ILE A 59 20.01 -13.64 9.79
CA ILE A 59 21.40 -14.09 9.97
C ILE A 59 21.53 -14.95 11.23
N GLY A 60 20.96 -14.49 12.35
CA GLY A 60 21.03 -15.18 13.63
C GLY A 60 20.37 -16.56 13.59
N SER A 61 19.17 -16.66 13.01
CA SER A 61 18.48 -17.95 12.87
C SER A 61 19.26 -18.90 11.96
N LEU A 62 19.80 -18.42 10.85
CA LEU A 62 20.58 -19.23 9.93
C LEU A 62 21.84 -19.80 10.61
N ILE A 63 22.59 -18.97 11.36
CA ILE A 63 23.77 -19.43 12.11
C ILE A 63 23.41 -20.53 13.11
N VAL A 64 22.33 -20.34 13.89
CA VAL A 64 21.89 -21.32 14.89
C VAL A 64 21.46 -22.64 14.22
N MET A 65 20.73 -22.58 13.10
CA MET A 65 20.30 -23.77 12.36
C MET A 65 21.49 -24.57 11.83
N PHE A 66 22.48 -23.90 11.23
CA PHE A 66 23.71 -24.55 10.76
C PHE A 66 24.52 -25.17 11.91
N TYR A 67 24.53 -24.55 13.10
CA TYR A 67 25.24 -25.09 14.26
C TYR A 67 24.58 -26.35 14.83
N LEU A 68 23.25 -26.41 14.88
CA LEU A 68 22.51 -27.56 15.39
C LEU A 68 22.57 -28.76 14.45
N GLN A 69 22.17 -28.57 13.18
CA GLN A 69 22.11 -29.67 12.22
C GLN A 69 22.12 -29.18 10.77
N VAL A 70 23.26 -29.37 10.10
CA VAL A 70 23.47 -28.94 8.71
C VAL A 70 22.53 -29.67 7.74
N THR A 71 22.28 -30.96 7.94
CA THR A 71 21.43 -31.78 7.05
C THR A 71 19.98 -31.29 7.03
N LEU A 72 19.41 -30.98 8.20
CA LEU A 72 18.02 -30.53 8.33
C LEU A 72 17.86 -29.09 7.78
N THR A 73 18.88 -28.27 7.98
CA THR A 73 18.95 -26.90 7.44
C THR A 73 18.98 -26.88 5.91
N LEU A 74 19.75 -27.76 5.27
CA LEU A 74 19.80 -27.89 3.80
C LEU A 74 18.44 -28.26 3.19
N VAL A 75 17.71 -29.17 3.84
CA VAL A 75 16.35 -29.56 3.40
C VAL A 75 15.41 -28.35 3.47
N LEU A 76 15.44 -27.59 4.57
CA LEU A 76 14.61 -26.39 4.73
C LEU A 76 14.96 -25.29 3.73
N ILE A 77 16.26 -25.05 3.49
CA ILE A 77 16.73 -24.09 2.47
C ILE A 77 16.23 -24.49 1.07
N SER A 78 16.13 -25.79 0.75
CA SER A 78 15.60 -26.24 -0.55
C SER A 78 14.11 -25.94 -0.75
N ILE A 79 13.33 -25.77 0.33
CA ILE A 79 11.90 -25.43 0.27
C ILE A 79 11.71 -23.92 0.02
N VAL A 80 12.61 -23.09 0.54
CA VAL A 80 12.56 -21.62 0.39
C VAL A 80 12.37 -21.15 -1.06
N PRO A 81 13.16 -21.59 -2.08
CA PRO A 81 12.99 -21.13 -3.46
C PRO A 81 11.64 -21.53 -4.06
N ILE A 82 11.09 -22.68 -3.68
CA ILE A 82 9.76 -23.14 -4.14
C ILE A 82 8.68 -22.19 -3.59
N VAL A 83 8.77 -21.84 -2.32
CA VAL A 83 7.83 -20.90 -1.68
C VAL A 83 7.95 -19.51 -2.30
N ILE A 84 9.17 -19.00 -2.55
CA ILE A 84 9.40 -17.71 -3.20
C ILE A 84 8.77 -17.69 -4.60
N LEU A 85 8.94 -18.77 -5.37
CA LEU A 85 8.38 -18.87 -6.72
C LEU A 85 6.84 -18.82 -6.69
N ILE A 86 6.21 -19.58 -5.80
CA ILE A 86 4.74 -19.55 -5.65
C ILE A 86 4.28 -18.16 -5.21
N ALA A 87 4.95 -17.57 -4.20
CA ALA A 87 4.59 -16.26 -3.67
C ALA A 87 4.72 -15.14 -4.71
N THR A 88 5.75 -15.17 -5.55
CA THR A 88 5.95 -14.16 -6.61
C THR A 88 4.89 -14.27 -7.72
N ILE A 89 4.52 -15.49 -8.14
CA ILE A 89 3.44 -15.70 -9.11
C ILE A 89 2.11 -15.20 -8.56
N TYR A 90 1.75 -15.62 -7.34
CA TYR A 90 0.51 -15.17 -6.69
C TYR A 90 0.51 -13.66 -6.46
N GLY A 91 1.64 -13.10 -6.03
CA GLY A 91 1.82 -11.67 -5.82
C GLY A 91 1.54 -10.87 -7.10
N ASN A 92 2.12 -11.27 -8.22
CA ASN A 92 1.88 -10.61 -9.51
C ASN A 92 0.41 -10.68 -9.96
N ILE A 93 -0.27 -11.81 -9.71
CA ILE A 93 -1.70 -11.97 -10.03
C ILE A 93 -2.55 -11.02 -9.18
N ILE A 94 -2.29 -10.96 -7.87
CA ILE A 94 -3.00 -10.08 -6.93
C ILE A 94 -2.76 -8.61 -7.29
N GLU A 95 -1.51 -8.24 -7.58
CA GLU A 95 -1.14 -6.88 -7.96
C GLU A 95 -1.86 -6.43 -9.23
N ASN A 96 -1.89 -7.29 -10.26
CA ASN A 96 -2.63 -7.02 -11.49
C ASN A 96 -4.15 -6.87 -11.25
N LEU A 97 -4.74 -7.69 -10.38
CA LEU A 97 -6.15 -7.56 -10.00
C LEU A 97 -6.42 -6.27 -9.21
N ARG A 98 -5.49 -5.85 -8.33
CA ARG A 98 -5.57 -4.58 -7.61
C ARG A 98 -5.54 -3.40 -8.58
N GLN A 99 -4.64 -3.43 -9.54
CA GLN A 99 -4.54 -2.37 -10.55
C GLN A 99 -5.83 -2.28 -11.37
N GLN A 100 -6.35 -3.39 -11.87
CA GLN A 100 -7.64 -3.42 -12.59
C GLN A 100 -8.81 -2.93 -11.73
N PHE A 101 -8.84 -3.28 -10.44
CA PHE A 101 -9.86 -2.79 -9.51
C PHE A 101 -9.80 -1.26 -9.38
N GLN A 102 -8.60 -0.70 -9.20
CA GLN A 102 -8.37 0.74 -9.10
C GLN A 102 -8.74 1.46 -10.40
N ASP A 103 -8.36 0.92 -11.56
CA ASP A 103 -8.71 1.51 -12.86
C ASP A 103 -10.23 1.58 -13.06
N LYS A 104 -10.97 0.50 -12.70
CA LYS A 104 -12.43 0.50 -12.79
C LYS A 104 -13.09 1.40 -11.76
N LEU A 105 -12.51 1.53 -10.57
CA LEU A 105 -12.99 2.47 -9.57
C LEU A 105 -12.77 3.92 -10.03
N ALA A 106 -11.63 4.22 -10.65
CA ALA A 106 -11.34 5.53 -11.22
C ALA A 106 -12.32 5.90 -12.34
N GLU A 107 -12.73 4.94 -13.19
CA GLU A 107 -13.76 5.15 -14.22
C GLU A 107 -15.13 5.54 -13.61
N ALA A 108 -15.50 4.92 -12.49
CA ALA A 108 -16.71 5.28 -11.74
C ALA A 108 -16.59 6.67 -11.10
N ASN A 109 -15.46 6.96 -10.45
CA ASN A 109 -15.19 8.26 -9.82
C ASN A 109 -15.21 9.41 -10.84
N LYS A 110 -14.59 9.21 -12.00
CA LYS A 110 -14.63 10.19 -13.10
C LYS A 110 -16.06 10.48 -13.54
N THR A 111 -16.90 9.44 -13.66
CA THR A 111 -18.33 9.61 -14.01
C THR A 111 -19.05 10.45 -12.96
N ALA A 112 -18.76 10.22 -11.67
CA ALA A 112 -19.34 11.01 -10.58
C ALA A 112 -18.85 12.46 -10.61
N GLU A 113 -17.54 12.68 -10.77
CA GLU A 113 -16.91 14.00 -10.84
C GLU A 113 -17.48 14.83 -11.99
N GLU A 114 -17.54 14.27 -13.21
CA GLU A 114 -18.12 14.94 -14.37
C GLU A 114 -19.58 15.33 -14.13
N SER A 115 -20.36 14.44 -13.49
CA SER A 115 -21.78 14.65 -13.24
C SER A 115 -22.05 15.69 -12.16
N ILE A 116 -21.25 15.69 -11.09
CA ILE A 116 -21.36 16.64 -9.98
C ILE A 116 -20.88 18.03 -10.42
N SER A 117 -19.74 18.10 -11.11
CA SER A 117 -19.21 19.35 -11.65
C SER A 117 -20.19 20.01 -12.63
N ASN A 118 -20.90 19.21 -13.43
CA ASN A 118 -21.89 19.69 -14.39
C ASN A 118 -23.35 19.49 -13.94
N ILE A 119 -23.62 19.53 -12.63
CA ILE A 119 -24.95 19.22 -12.06
C ILE A 119 -26.09 20.07 -12.66
N ARG A 120 -25.82 21.34 -12.98
CA ARG A 120 -26.80 22.24 -13.62
C ARG A 120 -27.27 21.68 -14.97
N THR A 121 -26.35 21.19 -15.79
CA THR A 121 -26.64 20.58 -17.09
C THR A 121 -27.48 19.32 -16.91
N VAL A 122 -27.13 18.47 -15.95
CA VAL A 122 -27.89 17.25 -15.65
C VAL A 122 -29.35 17.55 -15.32
N ARG A 123 -29.59 18.56 -14.47
CA ARG A 123 -30.94 18.99 -14.06
C ARG A 123 -31.74 19.59 -15.22
N ILE A 124 -31.11 20.42 -16.06
CA ILE A 124 -31.77 21.03 -17.23
C ILE A 124 -32.25 19.96 -18.22
N PHE A 125 -31.47 18.91 -18.43
CA PHE A 125 -31.83 17.81 -19.33
C PHE A 125 -32.61 16.68 -18.65
N GLY A 126 -32.99 16.82 -17.36
CA GLY A 126 -33.73 15.78 -16.62
C GLY A 126 -33.06 14.39 -16.63
N SER A 127 -31.73 14.33 -16.76
CA SER A 127 -30.99 13.09 -17.09
C SER A 127 -30.47 12.35 -15.85
N GLU A 128 -31.06 12.58 -14.69
CA GLU A 128 -30.61 12.08 -13.39
C GLU A 128 -30.58 10.56 -13.31
N CYS A 129 -31.70 9.90 -13.68
CA CYS A 129 -31.79 8.43 -13.67
C CYS A 129 -30.74 7.80 -14.57
N LYS A 130 -30.50 8.39 -15.76
CA LYS A 130 -29.51 7.89 -16.73
C LYS A 130 -28.08 7.94 -16.17
N ILE A 131 -27.75 9.01 -15.43
CA ILE A 131 -26.43 9.17 -14.82
C ILE A 131 -26.26 8.23 -13.63
N ILE A 132 -27.29 8.08 -12.79
CA ILE A 132 -27.30 7.14 -11.67
C ILE A 132 -27.08 5.71 -12.17
N ASP A 133 -27.77 5.31 -13.24
CA ASP A 133 -27.60 3.98 -13.84
C ASP A 133 -26.20 3.80 -14.43
N ARG A 134 -25.65 4.82 -15.11
CA ARG A 134 -24.28 4.77 -15.64
C ARG A 134 -23.24 4.61 -14.53
N TYR A 135 -23.37 5.38 -13.43
CA TYR A 135 -22.50 5.26 -12.27
C TYR A 135 -22.61 3.87 -11.63
N LYS A 136 -23.83 3.35 -11.45
CA LYS A 136 -24.08 2.00 -10.93
C LYS A 136 -23.43 0.92 -11.78
N GLN A 137 -23.52 1.01 -13.10
CA GLN A 137 -22.86 0.06 -14.02
C GLN A 137 -21.33 0.10 -13.89
N ASN A 138 -20.74 1.29 -13.81
CA ASN A 138 -19.29 1.45 -13.64
C ASN A 138 -18.82 0.95 -12.27
N LEU A 139 -19.58 1.22 -11.21
CA LEU A 139 -19.30 0.72 -9.87
C LEU A 139 -19.42 -0.81 -9.81
N MET A 140 -20.38 -1.41 -10.51
CA MET A 140 -20.55 -2.86 -10.56
C MET A 140 -19.36 -3.56 -11.23
N LYS A 141 -18.74 -2.95 -12.26
CA LYS A 141 -17.50 -3.46 -12.86
C LYS A 141 -16.36 -3.52 -11.84
N SER A 142 -16.17 -2.46 -11.05
CA SER A 142 -15.18 -2.44 -9.97
C SER A 142 -15.51 -3.48 -8.89
N PHE A 143 -16.78 -3.58 -8.49
CA PHE A 143 -17.23 -4.55 -7.48
C PHE A 143 -16.93 -6.01 -7.84
N VAL A 144 -17.15 -6.41 -9.11
CA VAL A 144 -16.87 -7.79 -9.56
C VAL A 144 -15.38 -8.12 -9.47
N ILE A 145 -14.50 -7.18 -9.85
CA ILE A 145 -13.05 -7.35 -9.75
C ILE A 145 -12.62 -7.35 -8.28
N GLY A 146 -13.17 -6.44 -7.47
CA GLY A 146 -12.92 -6.36 -6.04
C GLY A 146 -13.31 -7.64 -5.31
N LYS A 147 -14.43 -8.28 -5.69
CA LYS A 147 -14.83 -9.58 -5.13
C LYS A 147 -13.82 -10.69 -5.47
N LYS A 148 -13.34 -10.75 -6.72
CA LYS A 148 -12.30 -11.72 -7.13
C LYS A 148 -10.99 -11.48 -6.38
N LEU A 149 -10.59 -10.22 -6.25
CA LEU A 149 -9.41 -9.82 -5.48
C LEU A 149 -9.53 -10.25 -4.02
N ALA A 150 -10.63 -9.88 -3.34
CA ALA A 150 -10.85 -10.22 -1.93
C ALA A 150 -10.89 -11.73 -1.69
N PHE A 151 -11.50 -12.50 -2.59
CA PHE A 151 -11.51 -13.95 -2.50
C PHE A 151 -10.11 -14.55 -2.64
N ASN A 152 -9.32 -14.07 -3.62
CA ASN A 152 -7.96 -14.57 -3.84
C ASN A 152 -7.00 -14.19 -2.70
N ASP A 153 -7.14 -12.97 -2.18
CA ASP A 153 -6.37 -12.46 -1.03
C ASP A 153 -6.71 -13.22 0.26
N ALA A 154 -8.00 -13.50 0.49
CA ALA A 154 -8.47 -14.29 1.63
C ALA A 154 -7.99 -15.75 1.56
N LEU A 155 -8.00 -16.38 0.38
CA LEU A 155 -7.46 -17.72 0.20
C LEU A 155 -5.95 -17.77 0.48
N PHE A 156 -5.18 -16.81 -0.05
CA PHE A 156 -3.75 -16.75 0.17
C PHE A 156 -3.41 -16.54 1.66
N THR A 157 -4.12 -15.63 2.32
CA THR A 157 -3.95 -15.36 3.76
C THR A 157 -4.38 -16.56 4.60
N GLY A 158 -5.45 -17.26 4.23
CA GLY A 158 -5.93 -18.44 4.93
C GLY A 158 -4.93 -19.62 4.83
N VAL A 159 -4.42 -19.90 3.64
CA VAL A 159 -3.42 -20.97 3.43
C VAL A 159 -2.12 -20.66 4.18
N THR A 160 -1.64 -19.41 4.10
CA THR A 160 -0.41 -19.01 4.82
C THR A 160 -0.60 -19.04 6.34
N GLY A 161 -1.76 -18.63 6.85
CA GLY A 161 -2.10 -18.71 8.28
C GLY A 161 -2.16 -20.15 8.82
N LEU A 162 -2.65 -21.11 8.03
CA LEU A 162 -2.63 -22.52 8.41
C LEU A 162 -1.22 -23.11 8.41
N LEU A 163 -0.39 -22.72 7.44
CA LEU A 163 1.01 -23.14 7.39
C LEU A 163 1.80 -22.62 8.58
N THR A 164 1.62 -21.35 8.96
CA THR A 164 2.32 -20.76 10.11
C THR A 164 1.90 -21.43 11.42
N ALA A 165 0.60 -21.68 11.62
CA ALA A 165 0.10 -22.41 12.77
C ALA A 165 0.68 -23.85 12.84
N GLY A 166 0.72 -24.55 11.70
CA GLY A 166 1.30 -25.89 11.60
C GLY A 166 2.78 -25.94 11.95
N THR A 167 3.59 -24.99 11.49
CA THR A 167 5.01 -24.90 11.87
C THR A 167 5.20 -24.69 13.38
N ILE A 168 4.36 -23.87 14.02
CA ILE A 168 4.46 -23.66 15.48
C ILE A 168 4.13 -24.95 16.23
N SER A 169 3.11 -25.69 15.79
CA SER A 169 2.70 -26.96 16.42
C SER A 169 3.70 -28.10 16.24
N VAL A 170 4.53 -28.08 15.20
CA VAL A 170 5.57 -29.12 14.97
C VAL A 170 6.84 -28.85 15.81
N VAL A 171 7.04 -27.60 16.24
CA VAL A 171 8.23 -27.16 16.98
C VAL A 171 8.05 -27.25 18.51
N ILE A 172 6.80 -27.29 19.00
CA ILE A 172 6.44 -27.50 20.42
C ILE A 172 6.23 -28.98 20.69
#